data_AF-A0A8J9WU09-F1
#
_entry.id   AF-A0A8J9WU09-F1
#
_cell.length_a   1.000
_cell.length_b   1.000
_cell.length_c   1.000
_cell.angle_alpha   90.00
_cell.angle_beta   90.00
_cell.angle_gamma   90.00
#
_symmetry.space_group_name_H-M   'P 1'
#
loop_
_entity.id
_entity.type
_entity.pdbx_description
1 polymer ?
#
loop_
_entity_poly.entity_id
_entity_poly.type
_entity_poly.pdbx_seq_one_letter_code
_entity_poly.pdbx_strand_id
1 'polypeptide(L)'
;MCGPAGTMFCLGMSIFGSIFMGAMALMLKNEYQYLGEWYDTSEPDYPSYQEQRASALHNCTTVAAIYGGIAVLCAVGTCYHSFKAKRS
;
A
#
# COMPACT_ATOMS: atom_id res chain seq x y z
N MET A 1 9.06 -21.29 -7.72
CA MET A 1 9.49 -20.04 -8.40
C MET A 1 8.27 -19.48 -9.12
N CYS A 2 7.82 -18.28 -8.77
CA CYS A 2 6.73 -17.61 -9.49
C CYS A 2 7.21 -17.38 -10.92
N GLY A 3 6.57 -18.01 -11.93
CA GLY A 3 6.94 -17.80 -13.33
C GLY A 3 6.70 -16.35 -13.79
N PRO A 4 7.04 -15.99 -15.03
CA PRO A 4 6.93 -14.62 -15.55
C PRO A 4 5.55 -13.98 -15.34
N ALA A 5 4.48 -14.78 -15.49
CA ALA A 5 3.11 -14.34 -15.24
C ALA A 5 2.83 -14.05 -13.75
N GLY A 6 3.38 -14.86 -12.84
CA GLY A 6 3.24 -14.65 -11.39
C GLY A 6 3.97 -13.40 -10.91
N THR A 7 5.15 -13.11 -11.48
CA THR A 7 5.92 -11.89 -11.16
C THR A 7 5.22 -10.63 -11.67
N MET A 8 4.65 -10.67 -12.89
CA MET A 8 3.84 -9.57 -13.44
C MET A 8 2.59 -9.30 -12.61
N PHE A 9 1.88 -10.35 -12.17
CA PHE A 9 0.72 -10.21 -11.29
C PHE A 9 1.10 -9.59 -9.94
N CYS A 10 2.19 -10.05 -9.32
CA CYS A 10 2.67 -9.53 -8.05
C CYS A 10 3.11 -8.05 -8.16
N LEU A 11 3.76 -7.67 -9.26
CA LEU A 11 4.09 -6.28 -9.57
C LEU A 11 2.82 -5.42 -9.69
N GLY A 12 1.83 -5.87 -10.47
CA GLY A 12 0.56 -5.16 -10.65
C GLY A 12 -0.19 -4.95 -9.33
N MET A 13 -0.33 -6.00 -8.52
CA MET A 13 -0.96 -5.94 -7.20
C MET A 13 -0.19 -5.03 -6.23
N SER A 14 1.14 -5.04 -6.28
CA SER A 14 1.96 -4.18 -5.43
C SER A 14 1.83 -2.71 -5.83
N ILE A 15 1.80 -2.41 -7.12
CA ILE A 15 1.55 -1.04 -7.61
C ILE A 15 0.16 -0.58 -7.15
N PHE A 16 -0.88 -1.37 -7.42
CA PHE A 16 -2.24 -1.03 -7.01
C PHE A 16 -2.36 -0.83 -5.50
N GLY A 17 -1.84 -1.77 -4.70
CA GLY A 17 -1.84 -1.69 -3.24
C GLY A 17 -1.11 -0.46 -2.72
N SER A 18 0.03 -0.10 -3.32
CA SER A 18 0.77 1.11 -2.92
C SER A 18 0.00 2.39 -3.18
N ILE A 19 -0.64 2.51 -4.36
CA ILE A 19 -1.41 3.69 -4.76
C ILE A 19 -2.68 3.80 -3.91
N PHE A 20 -3.41 2.70 -3.74
CA PHE A 20 -4.65 2.67 -2.97
C PHE A 20 -4.43 3.06 -1.51
N MET A 21 -3.44 2.44 -0.85
CA MET A 21 -3.13 2.75 0.54
C MET A 21 -2.53 4.14 0.70
N GLY A 22 -1.77 4.62 -0.29
CA GLY A 22 -1.29 6.01 -0.34
C GLY A 22 -2.44 7.02 -0.46
N ALA A 23 -3.44 6.76 -1.30
CA ALA A 23 -4.63 7.59 -1.42
C ALA A 23 -5.45 7.61 -0.11
N MET A 24 -5.62 6.45 0.54
CA MET A 24 -6.26 6.37 1.86
C MET A 24 -5.50 7.19 2.91
N ALA A 25 -4.17 7.10 2.95
CA ALA A 25 -3.36 7.91 3.84
C ALA A 25 -3.53 9.42 3.59
N LEU A 26 -3.60 9.85 2.33
CA LEU A 26 -3.85 11.26 1.98
C LEU A 26 -5.24 11.73 2.43
N MET A 27 -6.27 10.91 2.23
CA MET A 27 -7.63 11.24 2.68
C MET A 27 -7.73 11.30 4.21
N LEU A 28 -7.06 10.39 4.93
CA LEU A 28 -6.94 10.44 6.39
C LEU A 28 -6.18 11.68 6.86
N LYS A 29 -5.11 12.06 6.16
CA LYS A 29 -4.35 13.28 6.48
C LYS A 29 -5.18 14.54 6.31
N ASN A 30 -6.05 14.59 5.30
CA ASN A 30 -6.90 15.74 4.99
C ASN A 30 -8.25 15.78 5.73
N GLU A 31 -8.47 14.92 6.73
CA GLU A 31 -9.71 14.89 7.52
C GLU A 31 -10.97 14.70 6.66
N TYR A 32 -10.87 13.83 5.65
CA TYR A 32 -11.99 13.58 4.77
C TYR A 32 -13.19 13.01 5.55
N GLN A 33 -14.32 13.75 5.52
CA GLN A 33 -15.51 13.52 6.35
C GLN A 33 -16.09 12.10 6.27
N TYR A 34 -15.96 11.43 5.12
CA TYR A 34 -16.49 10.08 4.87
C TYR A 34 -15.56 8.94 5.32
N LEU A 35 -14.38 9.26 5.87
CA LEU A 35 -13.54 8.24 6.52
C LEU A 35 -13.87 8.08 8.00
N GLY A 36 -14.52 9.09 8.59
CA GLY A 36 -14.81 9.08 10.02
C GLY A 36 -15.98 8.20 10.44
N GLU A 37 -16.85 7.87 9.49
CA GLU A 37 -18.01 6.99 9.66
C GLU A 37 -17.63 5.53 9.99
N TRP A 38 -16.36 5.15 9.81
CA TRP A 38 -15.85 3.80 10.11
C TRP A 38 -15.20 3.68 11.50
N TYR A 39 -15.06 4.76 12.25
CA TYR A 39 -14.47 4.75 13.58
C TYR A 39 -15.56 4.70 14.64
N ASP A 40 -15.59 3.62 15.41
CA ASP A 40 -16.52 3.50 16.53
C ASP A 40 -15.96 4.23 17.75
N THR A 41 -16.67 5.26 18.19
CA THR A 41 -16.36 6.02 19.41
C THR A 41 -17.47 5.92 20.44
N SER A 42 -18.41 4.98 20.26
CA SER A 42 -19.62 4.88 21.09
C SER A 42 -19.39 4.17 22.42
N GLU A 43 -18.35 3.34 22.53
CA GLU A 43 -18.00 2.59 23.72
C GLU A 43 -16.91 3.28 24.56
N PRO A 44 -17.02 3.27 25.91
CA PRO A 44 -16.13 4.03 26.80
C PRO A 44 -14.67 3.56 26.80
N ASP A 45 -14.38 2.35 26.32
CA ASP A 45 -13.03 1.79 26.20
C ASP A 45 -12.38 2.00 24.82
N TYR A 46 -13.06 2.66 23.88
CA TYR A 46 -12.50 2.88 22.55
C TYR A 46 -11.55 4.08 22.52
N PRO A 47 -10.41 3.97 21.82
CA PRO A 47 -9.52 5.10 21.60
C PRO A 47 -10.27 6.23 20.91
N SER A 48 -9.87 7.47 21.18
CA SER A 48 -10.49 8.64 20.57
C SER A 48 -10.41 8.59 19.03
N TYR A 49 -11.32 9.29 18.35
CA TYR A 49 -11.29 9.44 16.88
C TYR A 49 -9.90 9.84 16.35
N GLN A 50 -9.24 10.76 17.06
CA GLN A 50 -7.89 11.25 16.73
C GLN A 50 -6.85 10.12 16.80
N GLU A 51 -6.92 9.25 17.80
CA GLU A 51 -6.01 8.12 17.97
C GLU A 51 -6.25 7.02 16.94
N GLN A 52 -7.52 6.67 16.67
CA GLN A 52 -7.88 5.69 15.65
C GLN A 52 -7.42 6.15 14.26
N ARG A 53 -7.63 7.43 13.95
CA ARG A 53 -7.15 8.05 12.71
C ARG A 53 -5.62 8.05 12.62
N ALA A 54 -4.92 8.42 13.68
CA ALA A 54 -3.45 8.44 13.69
C ALA A 54 -2.88 7.03 13.45
N SER A 55 -3.46 6.02 14.09
CA SER A 55 -3.10 4.61 13.88
C SER A 55 -3.38 4.17 12.44
N ALA A 56 -4.57 4.46 11.91
CA ALA A 56 -4.92 4.13 10.53
C ALA A 56 -4.01 4.82 9.50
N LEU A 57 -3.66 6.08 9.72
CA LEU A 57 -2.73 6.83 8.87
C LEU A 57 -1.34 6.18 8.87
N HIS A 58 -0.82 5.85 10.05
CA HIS A 58 0.45 5.16 10.18
C HIS A 58 0.44 3.81 9.47
N ASN A 59 -0.62 3.03 9.62
CA ASN A 59 -0.75 1.72 8.97
C ASN A 59 -0.88 1.87 7.45
N CYS A 60 -1.69 2.81 6.95
CA CYS A 60 -1.85 3.04 5.52
C CYS A 60 -0.56 3.49 4.85
N THR A 61 0.17 4.42 5.48
CA THR A 61 1.49 4.86 4.97
C THR A 61 2.52 3.74 4.99
N THR A 62 2.55 2.94 6.05
CA THR A 62 3.47 1.79 6.17
C THR A 62 3.21 0.74 5.09
N VAL A 63 1.94 0.37 4.89
CA VAL A 63 1.56 -0.61 3.88
C VAL A 63 1.83 -0.09 2.47
N ALA A 64 1.56 1.21 2.21
CA ALA A 64 1.91 1.84 0.95
C ALA A 64 3.41 1.78 0.66
N ALA A 65 4.24 2.02 1.68
CA ALA A 65 5.70 1.93 1.57
C ALA A 65 6.19 0.50 1.31
N ILE A 66 5.61 -0.51 1.98
CA ILE A 66 5.96 -1.93 1.77
C ILE A 66 5.64 -2.35 0.34
N TYR A 67 4.40 -2.11 -0.11
CA TYR A 67 4.01 -2.47 -1.48
C TYR A 67 4.79 -1.66 -2.52
N GLY A 68 5.09 -0.39 -2.26
CA GLY A 68 5.96 0.42 -3.12
C GLY A 68 7.37 -0.16 -3.24
N GLY A 69 7.97 -0.60 -2.13
CA GLY A 69 9.27 -1.25 -2.10
C GLY A 69 9.29 -2.57 -2.87
N ILE A 70 8.26 -3.42 -2.68
CA ILE A 70 8.12 -4.67 -3.43
C ILE A 70 7.97 -4.39 -4.93
N ALA A 71 7.17 -3.39 -5.31
CA ALA A 71 7.01 -3.00 -6.70
C ALA A 71 8.35 -2.59 -7.34
N VAL A 72 9.18 -1.81 -6.64
CA VAL A 72 10.51 -1.43 -7.12
C VAL A 72 11.40 -2.66 -7.31
N LEU A 73 11.43 -3.57 -6.35
CA LEU A 73 12.22 -4.81 -6.45
C LEU A 73 11.77 -5.68 -7.64
N CYS A 74 10.46 -5.84 -7.83
CA CYS A 74 9.91 -6.59 -8.96
C CYS A 74 10.22 -5.90 -10.30
N ALA A 75 10.16 -4.57 -10.36
CA ALA A 75 10.51 -3.80 -11.55
C ALA A 75 12.00 -3.97 -11.91
N VAL A 76 12.91 -3.81 -10.95
CA VAL A 76 14.36 -4.00 -11.15
C VAL A 76 14.66 -5.43 -11.57
N GLY A 77 14.06 -6.43 -10.91
CA GLY A 77 14.21 -7.83 -11.28
C GLY A 77 13.76 -8.12 -12.71
N THR A 78 12.61 -7.59 -13.11
CA THR A 78 12.07 -7.75 -14.47
C THR A 78 12.99 -7.10 -15.49
N CYS A 79 13.42 -5.86 -15.26
CA CYS A 79 14.37 -5.16 -16.13
C CYS A 79 15.70 -5.90 -16.26
N TYR A 80 16.25 -6.42 -15.16
CA TYR A 80 17.51 -7.18 -15.15
C TYR A 80 17.37 -8.48 -15.96
N HIS A 81 16.29 -9.22 -15.77
CA HIS A 81 16.02 -10.44 -16.54
C HIS A 81 15.81 -10.15 -18.03
N SER A 82 15.07 -9.09 -18.39
CA SER A 82 14.89 -8.68 -19.78
C SER A 82 16.21 -8.23 -20.43
N PHE A 83 17.07 -7.53 -19.69
CA PHE A 83 18.38 -7.12 -20.19
C PHE A 83 19.32 -8.31 -20.40
N LYS A 84 19.35 -9.26 -19.46
CA LYS A 84 20.12 -10.51 -19.58
C LYS A 84 19.61 -11.38 -20.73
N ALA A 85 18.30 -11.49 -20.90
CA ALA A 85 17.69 -12.26 -21.99
C ALA A 85 18.00 -11.69 -23.38
N LYS A 86 18.15 -10.37 -23.52
CA LYS A 86 18.55 -9.73 -24.78
C LYS A 86 20.04 -9.91 -25.13
N ARG A 87 20.87 -10.35 -24.18
CA ARG A 87 22.32 -10.57 -24.35
C ARG A 87 22.72 -12.03 -24.52
N SER A 88 21.77 -12.96 -24.41
CA SER A 88 21.93 -14.37 -24.76
C SER A 88 21.43 -14.63 -26.17
#